data_AF-A0A0C2ZRX9-F1
#
_entry.id   AF-A0A0C2ZRX9-F1
#
_cell.length_a   1.000
_cell.length_b   1.000
_cell.length_c   1.000
_cell.angle_alpha   90.00
_cell.angle_beta   90.00
_cell.angle_gamma   90.00
#
_symmetry.space_group_name_H-M   'P 1'
#
loop_
_entity.id
_entity.type
_entity.pdbx_description
1 polymer ?
#
loop_
_entity_poly.entity_id
_entity_poly.type
_entity_poly.pdbx_seq_one_letter_code
_entity_poly.pdbx_strand_id
1 'polypeptide(L)' 'MVIVSFSFQEKNYHVQCQNGEAKFWLDPQIELAKNYKLSRKELGEVEKIIEEHYEKFIIAWEEHFGNGSN' A
#
# COMPACT_ATOMS: atom_id res chain seq x y z
N MET A 1 4.11 -5.44 14.04
CA MET A 1 4.89 -5.29 12.79
C MET A 1 3.89 -5.34 11.65
N VAL A 2 3.84 -4.27 10.84
CA VAL A 2 2.97 -4.19 9.66
C VAL A 2 3.86 -4.47 8.45
N ILE A 3 3.48 -5.45 7.64
CA ILE A 3 4.20 -5.80 6.41
C ILE A 3 3.41 -5.24 5.25
N VAL A 4 4.02 -4.37 4.46
CA VAL A 4 3.44 -3.85 3.22
C VAL A 4 4.12 -4.54 2.05
N SER A 5 3.34 -5.23 1.23
CA SER A 5 3.77 -5.91 0.01
C SER A 5 3.21 -5.17 -1.20
N PHE A 6 4.04 -4.91 -2.21
CA PHE A 6 3.65 -4.21 -3.43
C PHE A 6 3.50 -5.23 -4.56
N SER A 7 2.39 -5.21 -5.29
CA SER A 7 2.28 -5.98 -6.53
C SER A 7 2.85 -5.18 -7.70
N PHE A 8 3.67 -5.81 -8.52
CA PHE A 8 4.25 -5.22 -9.74
C PHE A 8 3.22 -5.13 -10.89
N GLN A 9 2.30 -6.08 -10.95
CA GLN A 9 1.42 -6.28 -12.11
C GLN A 9 0.12 -5.48 -12.05
N GLU A 10 -0.30 -5.12 -10.83
CA GLU A 10 -1.44 -4.27 -10.54
C GLU A 10 -0.93 -3.23 -9.54
N LYS A 11 -1.19 -1.92 -9.75
CA LYS A 11 -0.86 -0.88 -8.76
C LYS A 11 -1.72 -1.06 -7.52
N ASN A 12 -1.38 -2.03 -6.69
CA ASN A 12 -2.04 -2.36 -5.46
C ASN A 12 -1.04 -2.78 -4.39
N TYR A 13 -1.39 -2.47 -3.15
CA TYR A 13 -0.65 -2.83 -1.96
C TYR A 13 -1.41 -3.91 -1.20
N HIS A 14 -0.67 -4.85 -0.65
CA HIS A 14 -1.18 -5.77 0.35
C HIS A 14 -0.56 -5.42 1.69
N VAL A 15 -1.40 -5.03 2.64
CA VAL A 15 -1.01 -4.71 4.00
C VAL A 15 -1.38 -5.88 4.89
N GLN A 16 -0.38 -6.50 5.49
CA GLN A 16 -0.55 -7.60 6.43
C GLN A 16 -0.17 -7.13 7.83
N CYS A 17 -1.13 -7.17 8.73
CA CYS A 17 -0.97 -6.87 10.15
C CYS A 17 -0.95 -8.17 10.96
N GLN A 18 -0.50 -8.10 12.22
CA GLN A 18 -0.48 -9.24 13.14
C GLN A 18 -1.85 -9.93 13.30
N ASN A 19 -2.94 -9.18 13.18
CA ASN A 19 -4.30 -9.67 13.39
C ASN A 19 -5.12 -9.88 12.11
N GLY A 20 -4.63 -9.46 10.94
CA GLY A 20 -5.43 -9.47 9.71
C GLY A 20 -4.69 -8.97 8.48
N GLU A 21 -5.34 -9.06 7.33
CA GLU A 21 -4.79 -8.67 6.03
C GLU A 21 -5.76 -7.75 5.29
N ALA A 22 -5.25 -6.76 4.59
CA ALA A 22 -6.02 -5.85 3.76
C ALA A 22 -5.32 -5.60 2.44
N LYS A 23 -6.10 -5.61 1.37
CA LYS A 23 -5.66 -5.27 0.01
C LYS A 23 -6.20 -3.91 -0.35
N PHE A 24 -5.30 -3.00 -0.69
CA PHE A 24 -5.58 -1.64 -1.11
C PHE A 24 -5.18 -1.45 -2.57
N TRP A 25 -6.02 -0.81 -3.35
CA TRP A 25 -5.71 -0.32 -4.68
C TRP A 25 -5.10 1.06 -4.56
N LEU A 26 -4.33 1.45 -5.56
CA LEU A 26 -3.49 2.64 -5.56
C LEU A 26 -3.90 3.60 -6.67
N ASP A 27 -4.48 3.03 -7.72
CA ASP A 27 -4.83 3.69 -8.96
C ASP A 27 -6.27 3.30 -9.30
N PRO A 28 -7.18 4.26 -9.54
CA PRO A 28 -6.97 5.71 -9.60
C PRO A 28 -6.93 6.43 -8.23
N GLN A 29 -7.31 5.77 -7.13
CA GLN A 29 -7.28 6.30 -5.76
C GLN A 29 -6.99 5.17 -4.76
N ILE A 30 -6.61 5.51 -3.52
CA ILE A 30 -6.43 4.50 -2.47
C ILE A 30 -7.80 3.91 -2.12
N GLU A 31 -8.06 2.67 -2.50
CA GLU A 31 -9.34 2.00 -2.24
C GLU A 31 -9.15 0.61 -1.62
N LEU A 32 -9.86 0.36 -0.52
CA LEU A 32 -9.87 -0.94 0.15
C LEU A 32 -10.66 -1.97 -0.66
N ALA A 33 -9.97 -2.86 -1.38
CA ALA A 33 -10.64 -3.94 -2.11
C ALA A 33 -10.96 -5.16 -1.26
N LYS A 34 -10.11 -5.46 -0.28
CA LYS A 34 -10.36 -6.55 0.67
C LYS A 34 -9.87 -6.16 2.04
N ASN A 35 -10.69 -6.45 3.03
CA ASN A 35 -10.32 -6.38 4.43
C ASN A 35 -10.66 -7.73 5.05
N TYR A 36 -9.71 -8.28 5.81
CA TYR A 36 -9.92 -9.49 6.57
C TYR A 36 -9.42 -9.27 8.00
N LYS A 37 -10.36 -9.27 8.95
CA LYS A 37 -10.13 -9.06 10.40
C LYS A 37 -9.54 -7.70 10.80
N LEU A 38 -9.31 -6.79 9.87
CA LEU A 38 -8.83 -5.44 10.17
C LEU A 38 -9.99 -4.53 10.56
N SER A 39 -9.81 -3.80 11.66
CA SER A 39 -10.78 -2.79 12.09
C SER A 39 -10.62 -1.52 11.26
N ARG A 40 -11.71 -0.75 11.09
CA ARG A 40 -11.66 0.53 10.35
C ARG A 40 -10.62 1.51 10.90
N LYS A 41 -10.31 1.45 12.20
CA LYS A 41 -9.23 2.25 12.81
C LYS A 41 -7.86 1.90 12.24
N GLU A 42 -7.51 0.61 12.25
CA GLU A 42 -6.25 0.11 11.70
C GLU A 42 -6.13 0.45 10.21
N LEU A 43 -7.22 0.26 9.45
CA LEU A 43 -7.27 0.62 8.04
C LEU A 43 -7.02 2.11 7.82
N GLY A 44 -7.66 2.97 8.62
CA GLY A 44 -7.48 4.42 8.55
C GLY A 44 -6.09 4.88 8.99
N GLU A 45 -5.46 4.22 9.97
CA GLU A 45 -4.07 4.50 10.34
C GLU A 45 -3.10 4.08 9.23
N VAL A 46 -3.32 2.92 8.61
CA VAL A 46 -2.55 2.46 7.46
C VAL A 46 -2.73 3.40 6.27
N GLU A 47 -3.96 3.80 5.94
CA GLU A 47 -4.25 4.78 4.89
C GLU A 47 -3.50 6.09 5.15
N LYS A 48 -3.58 6.63 6.37
CA LYS A 48 -2.86 7.85 6.73
C LYS A 48 -1.36 7.72 6.60
N ILE A 49 -0.77 6.61 7.07
CA ILE A 49 0.67 6.38 6.96
C ILE A 49 1.07 6.28 5.49
N ILE A 50 0.29 5.56 4.69
CA ILE A 50 0.51 5.42 3.25
C ILE A 50 0.38 6.77 2.58
N GLU A 51 -0.65 7.57 2.87
CA GLU A 51 -0.84 8.94 2.33
C GLU A 51 0.30 9.88 2.73
N GLU A 52 0.67 9.93 4.01
CA GLU A 52 1.77 10.77 4.51
C GLU A 52 3.12 10.39 3.90
N HIS A 53 3.29 9.11 3.56
CA HIS A 53 4.50 8.60 2.92
C HIS A 53 4.28 8.34 1.42
N TYR A 54 3.17 8.75 0.84
CA TYR A 54 2.77 8.32 -0.51
C TYR A 54 3.73 8.87 -1.55
N GLU A 55 4.08 10.15 -1.43
CA GLU A 55 5.14 10.76 -2.25
C GLU A 55 6.47 10.01 -2.11
N LYS A 56 6.86 9.66 -0.88
CA LYS A 56 8.10 8.88 -0.65
C LYS A 56 8.01 7.47 -1.24
N PHE A 57 6.86 6.82 -1.15
CA PHE A 57 6.65 5.49 -1.72
C PHE A 57 6.61 5.54 -3.23
N ILE A 58 5.98 6.55 -3.86
CA ILE A 58 6.04 6.77 -5.30
C ILE A 58 7.47 7.03 -5.72
N ILE A 59 8.18 7.96 -5.07
CA ILE A 59 9.57 8.26 -5.41
C ILE A 59 10.43 7.01 -5.26
N ALA A 60 10.32 6.28 -4.14
CA ALA A 60 11.05 5.04 -3.94
C ALA A 60 10.64 3.95 -4.95
N TRP A 61 9.37 3.89 -5.36
CA TRP A 61 8.89 2.98 -6.39
C TRP A 61 9.43 3.38 -7.77
N GLU A 62 9.42 4.66 -8.13
CA GLU A 62 10.05 5.17 -9.35
C GLU A 62 11.58 5.02 -9.33
N GLU A 63 12.24 5.12 -8.18
CA GLU A 63 13.68 4.86 -8.07
C GLU A 63 13.99 3.36 -8.18
N HIS A 64 13.22 2.51 -7.50
CA HIS A 64 13.41 1.06 -7.51
C HIS A 64 12.98 0.41 -8.83
N PHE A 65 11.95 0.94 -9.49
CA PHE A 65 11.33 0.34 -10.69
C PHE A 65 11.41 1.20 -11.94
N GLY A 66 11.58 2.53 -11.82
CA GLY A 66 11.71 3.47 -12.93
C GLY A 66 13.14 3.66 -13.45
N ASN A 67 14.17 3.19 -12.74
CA ASN A 67 15.55 3.21 -13.25
C ASN A 67 15.87 2.01 -14.15
N GLY A 68 15.02 1.82 -15.16
CA GLY A 68 15.18 0.88 -16.25
C GLY A 68 15.02 1.56 -17.60
N SER A 69 15.64 2.73 -17.83
CA SER A 69 16.09 3.22 -19.14
C SER A 69 16.67 4.63 -19.04
N ASN A 70 18.01 4.73 -18.99
CA ASN A 70 18.77 5.51 -19.97
C ASN A 70 20.21 4.99 -20.03
#